data_AF-A0A2E9LAT1-F1
#
_entry.id   AF-A0A2E9LAT1-F1
#
_cell.length_a   1.000
_cell.length_b   1.000
_cell.length_c   1.000
_cell.angle_alpha   90.00
_cell.angle_beta   90.00
_cell.angle_gamma   90.00
#
_symmetry.space_group_name_H-M   'P 1'
#
loop_
_entity.id
_entity.type
_entity.pdbx_description
1 polymer ?
#
loop_
_entity_poly.entity_id
_entity_poly.type
_entity_poly.pdbx_seq_one_letter_code
_entity_poly.pdbx_strand_id
1 'polypeptide(L)'
;MVSIAYFIACQLLAIGGCLKLLNPHLSYGAWKKLNFPSSLIFVRSVGFLEFSTGICGMIIAGKFFPFVVAVWFAIFSILTWHIVRLPVPLPCGCLGKSEVPTSRSHVLMNFALMIASLGSVGVDGLGEQVSSRSWWGLGYLAILVTGSILIYAVLTYDFAFRIRSRNSQPGQ
;
A
#
# COMPACT_ATOMS: atom_id res chain seq x y z
N MET A 1 -0.61 3.27 18.64
CA MET A 1 -1.08 3.88 17.37
C MET A 1 -0.19 3.51 16.19
N VAL A 2 1.14 3.63 16.32
CA VAL A 2 2.08 3.32 15.24
C VAL A 2 1.98 1.85 14.76
N SER A 3 1.81 0.90 15.67
CA SER A 3 1.63 -0.52 15.35
C SER A 3 0.38 -0.81 14.50
N ILE A 4 -0.72 -0.07 14.68
CA ILE A 4 -1.95 -0.22 13.88
C ILE A 4 -1.66 0.12 12.43
N ALA A 5 -1.05 1.28 12.20
CA ALA A 5 -0.70 1.72 10.86
C ALA A 5 0.32 0.79 10.18
N TYR A 6 1.27 0.24 10.94
CA TYR A 6 2.19 -0.78 10.44
C TYR A 6 1.47 -2.07 9.98
N PHE A 7 0.58 -2.63 10.79
CA PHE A 7 -0.15 -3.83 10.37
C PHE A 7 -1.11 -3.58 9.19
N ILE A 8 -1.69 -2.37 9.11
CA ILE A 8 -2.42 -1.95 7.91
C ILE A 8 -1.48 -1.90 6.70
N ALA A 9 -0.26 -1.36 6.86
CA ALA A 9 0.76 -1.33 5.81
C ALA A 9 1.13 -2.75 5.34
N CYS A 10 1.32 -3.69 6.27
CA CYS A 10 1.56 -5.10 5.96
C CYS A 10 0.40 -5.74 5.18
N GLN A 11 -0.84 -5.47 5.58
CA GLN A 11 -2.03 -5.98 4.86
C GLN A 11 -2.09 -5.43 3.44
N LEU A 12 -1.87 -4.12 3.26
CA LEU A 12 -1.86 -3.49 1.94
C LEU A 12 -0.74 -4.05 1.06
N LEU A 13 0.45 -4.28 1.63
CA LEU A 13 1.58 -4.90 0.94
C LEU A 13 1.25 -6.34 0.52
N ALA A 14 0.63 -7.12 1.42
CA ALA A 14 0.19 -8.48 1.12
C ALA A 14 -0.90 -8.51 0.03
N ILE A 15 -1.90 -7.63 0.12
CA ILE A 15 -2.95 -7.52 -0.90
C ILE A 15 -2.35 -7.12 -2.25
N GLY A 16 -1.47 -6.11 -2.28
CA GLY A 16 -0.77 -5.69 -3.50
C GLY A 16 0.05 -6.81 -4.13
N GLY A 17 0.83 -7.53 -3.31
CA GLY A 17 1.62 -8.67 -3.75
C GLY A 17 0.77 -9.82 -4.29
N CYS A 18 -0.30 -10.18 -3.58
CA CYS A 18 -1.27 -11.18 -4.02
C CYS A 18 -1.91 -10.82 -5.37
N LEU A 19 -2.32 -9.56 -5.55
CA LEU A 19 -2.88 -9.08 -6.81
C LEU A 19 -1.87 -9.14 -7.95
N LYS A 20 -0.58 -8.84 -7.71
CA LYS A 20 0.49 -9.00 -8.71
C LYS A 20 0.74 -10.47 -9.08
N LEU A 21 0.59 -11.39 -8.13
CA LEU A 21 0.72 -12.83 -8.38
C LEU A 21 -0.43 -13.36 -9.23
N LEU A 22 -1.67 -13.00 -8.86
CA LEU A 22 -2.90 -13.45 -9.51
C LEU A 22 -3.13 -12.78 -10.87
N ASN A 23 -2.88 -11.48 -10.97
CA ASN A 23 -3.09 -10.69 -12.19
C ASN A 23 -1.91 -9.73 -12.47
N PRO A 24 -0.78 -10.25 -12.98
CA PRO A 24 0.42 -9.43 -13.23
C PRO A 24 0.24 -8.42 -14.38
N HIS A 25 -0.77 -8.57 -15.23
CA HIS A 25 -0.93 -7.78 -16.46
C HIS A 25 -1.17 -6.29 -16.20
N LEU A 26 -1.84 -5.94 -15.09
CA LEU A 26 -2.10 -4.55 -14.73
C LEU A 26 -0.82 -3.82 -14.35
N SER A 27 0.04 -4.45 -13.55
CA SER A 27 1.36 -3.90 -13.19
C SER A 27 2.29 -3.89 -14.41
N TYR A 28 2.27 -4.94 -15.23
CA TYR A 28 2.98 -4.99 -16.51
C TYR A 28 2.65 -3.77 -17.38
N GLY A 29 1.36 -3.48 -17.57
CA GLY A 29 0.90 -2.39 -18.42
C GLY A 29 1.34 -1.02 -17.90
N ALA A 30 1.23 -0.81 -16.57
CA ALA A 30 1.71 0.40 -15.92
C ALA A 30 3.23 0.57 -16.06
N TRP A 31 3.99 -0.48 -15.74
CA TRP A 31 5.46 -0.43 -15.75
C TRP A 31 6.02 -0.28 -17.15
N LYS A 32 5.39 -0.90 -18.15
CA LYS A 32 5.76 -0.72 -19.57
C LYS A 32 5.57 0.74 -20.01
N LYS A 33 4.47 1.40 -19.61
CA LYS A 33 4.24 2.82 -19.90
C LYS A 33 5.27 3.74 -19.22
N LEU A 34 5.84 3.30 -18.10
CA LEU A 34 6.87 4.02 -17.34
C LEU A 34 8.31 3.65 -17.74
N ASN A 35 8.49 2.79 -18.74
CA ASN A 35 9.79 2.23 -19.15
C ASN A 35 10.54 1.51 -18.00
N PHE A 36 9.81 0.93 -17.05
CA PHE A 36 10.38 0.07 -16.02
C PHE A 36 10.48 -1.38 -16.47
N PRO A 37 11.31 -2.21 -15.82
CA PRO A 37 11.35 -3.65 -16.07
C PRO A 37 9.96 -4.24 -15.93
N SER A 38 9.38 -4.69 -17.05
CA SER A 38 7.98 -5.10 -17.11
C SER A 38 7.83 -6.53 -17.58
N SER A 39 8.75 -7.45 -17.30
CA SER A 39 8.49 -8.85 -17.62
C SER A 39 7.45 -9.42 -16.63
N LEU A 40 6.58 -10.32 -17.08
CA LEU A 40 5.57 -10.93 -16.19
C LEU A 40 6.22 -11.70 -15.04
N ILE A 41 7.38 -12.31 -15.29
CA ILE A 41 8.18 -13.01 -14.28
C ILE A 41 8.63 -12.00 -13.21
N PHE A 42 9.19 -10.86 -13.63
CA PHE A 42 9.64 -9.82 -12.70
C PHE A 42 8.49 -9.28 -11.85
N VAL A 43 7.33 -8.98 -12.45
CA VAL A 43 6.13 -8.54 -11.72
C VAL A 43 5.71 -9.57 -10.68
N ARG A 44 5.70 -10.86 -11.04
CA ARG A 44 5.36 -11.94 -10.11
C ARG A 44 6.40 -12.10 -8.99
N SER A 45 7.69 -11.98 -9.30
CA SER A 45 8.75 -12.02 -8.30
C SER A 45 8.62 -10.88 -7.29
N VAL A 46 8.36 -9.65 -7.77
CA VAL A 46 8.06 -8.52 -6.89
C VAL A 46 6.80 -8.79 -6.06
N GLY A 47 5.73 -9.27 -6.69
CA GLY A 47 4.49 -9.63 -5.99
C GLY A 47 4.68 -10.70 -4.90
N PHE A 48 5.52 -11.69 -5.15
CA PHE A 48 5.90 -12.70 -4.16
C PHE A 48 6.63 -12.07 -2.98
N LEU A 49 7.64 -11.23 -3.24
CA LEU A 49 8.40 -10.57 -2.19
C LEU A 49 7.52 -9.64 -1.34
N GLU A 50 6.64 -8.86 -1.97
CA GLU A 50 5.67 -8.02 -1.26
C GLU A 50 4.73 -8.86 -0.40
N PHE A 51 4.16 -9.94 -0.96
CA PHE A 51 3.27 -10.83 -0.24
C PHE A 51 3.95 -11.47 0.97
N SER A 52 5.10 -12.11 0.76
CA SER A 52 5.87 -12.74 1.82
C SER A 52 6.31 -11.73 2.88
N THR A 53 6.75 -10.53 2.48
CA THR A 53 7.14 -9.47 3.43
C THR A 53 5.94 -9.03 4.27
N GLY A 54 4.77 -8.83 3.66
CA GLY A 54 3.55 -8.44 4.38
C GLY A 54 3.13 -9.48 5.41
N ILE A 55 3.11 -10.76 5.02
CA ILE A 55 2.75 -11.87 5.91
C ILE A 55 3.78 -12.04 7.03
N CYS A 56 5.07 -12.11 6.71
CA CYS A 56 6.12 -12.24 7.72
C CYS A 56 6.16 -11.02 8.65
N GLY A 57 5.91 -9.82 8.14
CA GLY A 57 5.83 -8.60 8.95
C GLY A 57 4.68 -8.61 9.95
N MET A 58 3.54 -9.22 9.62
CA MET A 58 2.45 -9.42 10.57
C MET A 58 2.77 -10.47 11.63
N ILE A 59 3.38 -11.59 11.24
CA ILE A 59 3.60 -12.72 12.15
C ILE A 59 4.78 -12.46 13.08
N ILE A 60 5.93 -12.06 12.52
CA ILE A 60 7.21 -11.97 13.22
C ILE A 60 7.45 -10.56 13.76
N ALA A 61 7.13 -9.53 12.96
CA ALA A 61 7.41 -8.12 13.28
C ALA A 61 8.86 -7.91 13.80
N GLY A 62 9.03 -7.27 14.96
CA GLY A 62 10.31 -7.07 15.63
C GLY A 62 11.12 -5.91 15.06
N LYS A 63 12.45 -6.04 15.05
CA LYS A 63 13.34 -4.96 14.58
C LYS A 63 13.55 -4.94 13.06
N PHE A 64 13.44 -6.11 12.42
CA PHE A 64 13.81 -6.28 11.01
C PHE A 64 12.64 -5.99 10.06
N PHE A 65 11.49 -6.64 10.24
CA PHE A 65 10.39 -6.53 9.28
C PHE A 65 9.77 -5.12 9.16
N PRO A 66 9.60 -4.33 10.24
CA PRO A 66 9.13 -2.96 10.10
C PRO A 66 10.03 -2.09 9.23
N PHE A 67 11.35 -2.30 9.28
CA PHE A 67 12.30 -1.65 8.39
C PHE A 67 12.13 -2.11 6.93
N VAL A 68 11.99 -3.41 6.67
CA VAL A 68 11.78 -3.93 5.31
C VAL A 68 10.46 -3.43 4.71
N VAL A 69 9.37 -3.41 5.50
CA VAL A 69 8.08 -2.84 5.06
C VAL A 69 8.22 -1.35 4.77
N ALA A 70 8.96 -0.60 5.60
CA ALA A 70 9.23 0.80 5.32
C ALA A 70 9.98 1.00 4.00
N VAL A 71 10.96 0.15 3.67
CA VAL A 71 11.68 0.20 2.39
C VAL A 71 10.72 0.02 1.20
N TRP A 72 9.77 -0.92 1.28
CA TRP A 72 8.75 -1.07 0.24
C TRP A 72 7.91 0.18 0.05
N PHE A 73 7.41 0.76 1.15
CA PHE A 73 6.62 1.98 1.08
C PHE A 73 7.45 3.21 0.65
N ALA A 74 8.75 3.25 0.95
CA ALA A 74 9.66 4.25 0.42
C ALA A 74 9.79 4.14 -1.10
N ILE A 75 9.96 2.92 -1.64
CA ILE A 75 9.97 2.66 -3.08
C ILE A 75 8.64 3.14 -3.69
N PHE A 76 7.49 2.76 -3.13
CA PHE A 76 6.19 3.20 -3.62
C PHE A 76 6.01 4.72 -3.55
N SER A 77 6.48 5.37 -2.49
CA SER A 77 6.48 6.84 -2.37
C SER A 77 7.29 7.51 -3.46
N ILE A 78 8.51 7.03 -3.72
CA ILE A 78 9.39 7.57 -4.77
C ILE A 78 8.75 7.40 -6.15
N LEU A 79 8.23 6.19 -6.44
CA LEU A 79 7.57 5.89 -7.70
C LEU A 79 6.34 6.77 -7.92
N THR A 80 5.44 6.84 -6.94
CA THR A 80 4.22 7.63 -7.04
C THR A 80 4.52 9.14 -7.14
N TRP A 81 5.54 9.63 -6.44
CA TRP A 81 6.00 11.01 -6.55
C TRP A 81 6.54 11.34 -7.94
N HIS A 82 7.32 10.43 -8.52
CA HIS A 82 7.82 10.58 -9.89
C HIS A 82 6.66 10.62 -10.90
N ILE A 83 5.70 9.69 -10.79
CA ILE A 83 4.57 9.59 -11.73
C ILE A 83 3.67 10.83 -11.67
N VAL A 84 3.40 11.38 -10.48
CA VAL A 84 2.55 12.58 -10.32
C VAL A 84 3.16 13.83 -10.97
N ARG A 85 4.47 13.81 -11.26
CA ARG A 85 5.18 14.90 -11.96
C ARG A 85 5.24 14.73 -13.46
N LEU A 86 4.80 13.59 -13.99
CA LEU A 86 4.74 13.38 -15.43
C LEU A 86 3.63 14.26 -16.05
N PRO A 87 3.82 14.73 -17.29
CA PRO A 87 2.82 15.56 -17.97
C PRO A 87 1.52 14.80 -18.28
N VAL A 88 1.58 13.47 -18.30
CA VAL A 88 0.44 12.59 -18.59
C VAL A 88 0.09 11.80 -17.33
N PRO A 89 -1.20 11.77 -16.91
CA PRO A 89 -1.65 10.97 -15.79
C PRO A 89 -1.49 9.47 -16.10
N LEU A 90 -0.65 8.79 -15.32
CA LEU A 90 -0.38 7.35 -15.47
C LEU A 90 -0.68 6.57 -14.18
N PRO A 91 -1.13 5.31 -14.30
CA PRO A 91 -1.26 4.41 -13.16
C PRO A 91 0.13 3.93 -12.70
N CYS A 92 0.31 3.71 -11.40
CA CYS A 92 1.58 3.23 -10.84
C CYS A 92 1.74 1.70 -10.83
N GLY A 93 0.64 0.94 -10.94
CA GLY A 93 0.67 -0.52 -10.83
C GLY A 93 1.07 -1.05 -9.44
N CYS A 94 1.33 -0.20 -8.44
CA CYS A 94 1.89 -0.62 -7.15
C CYS A 94 0.94 -1.51 -6.33
N LEU A 95 -0.37 -1.37 -6.47
CA LEU A 95 -1.36 -2.24 -5.81
C LEU A 95 -1.93 -3.35 -6.71
N GLY A 96 -1.40 -3.55 -7.92
CA GLY A 96 -1.80 -4.66 -8.79
C GLY A 96 -3.25 -4.63 -9.31
N LYS A 97 -4.02 -3.54 -9.12
CA LYS A 97 -5.43 -3.46 -9.57
C LYS A 97 -5.82 -2.18 -10.30
N SER A 98 -5.14 -1.07 -10.06
CA SER A 98 -5.69 0.23 -10.43
C SER A 98 -5.21 0.73 -11.79
N GLU A 99 -6.12 0.86 -12.75
CA GLU A 99 -5.94 1.70 -13.94
C GLU A 99 -6.11 3.19 -13.64
N VAL A 100 -6.53 3.52 -12.40
CA VAL A 100 -6.75 4.89 -11.96
C VAL A 100 -5.40 5.64 -11.94
N PRO A 101 -5.37 6.90 -12.44
CA PRO A 101 -4.20 7.75 -12.36
C PRO A 101 -3.65 7.89 -10.95
N THR A 102 -2.33 7.95 -10.85
CA THR A 102 -1.65 8.19 -9.58
C THR A 102 -1.90 9.64 -9.12
N SER A 103 -2.32 9.81 -7.87
CA SER A 103 -2.68 11.11 -7.29
C SER A 103 -1.74 11.51 -6.14
N ARG A 104 -1.82 12.77 -5.70
CA ARG A 104 -1.02 13.27 -4.55
C ARG A 104 -1.37 12.58 -3.23
N SER A 105 -2.64 12.17 -3.04
CA SER A 105 -3.04 11.43 -1.85
C SER A 105 -2.36 10.07 -1.79
N HIS A 106 -2.10 9.44 -2.94
CA HIS A 106 -1.35 8.18 -3.02
C HIS A 106 0.09 8.36 -2.50
N VAL A 107 0.77 9.42 -2.94
CA VAL A 107 2.14 9.75 -2.48
C VAL A 107 2.17 9.96 -0.96
N LEU A 108 1.24 10.79 -0.45
CA LEU A 108 1.17 11.12 0.98
C LEU A 108 0.88 9.88 1.83
N MET A 109 -0.03 9.01 1.37
CA MET A 109 -0.39 7.78 2.08
C MET A 109 0.79 6.80 2.13
N ASN A 110 1.48 6.56 1.00
CA ASN A 110 2.67 5.71 1.00
C ASN A 110 3.74 6.26 1.94
N PHE A 111 3.93 7.58 1.96
CA PHE A 111 4.91 8.22 2.82
C PHE A 111 4.54 8.12 4.30
N ALA A 112 3.27 8.28 4.64
CA ALA A 112 2.77 8.09 6.00
C ALA A 112 2.96 6.63 6.48
N LEU A 113 2.66 5.65 5.62
CA LEU A 113 2.86 4.23 5.90
C LEU A 113 4.35 3.85 6.02
N MET A 114 5.23 4.50 5.24
CA MET A 114 6.68 4.38 5.40
C MET A 114 7.11 4.85 6.80
N ILE A 115 6.71 6.05 7.22
CA ILE A 115 7.06 6.60 8.53
C ILE A 115 6.49 5.73 9.66
N ALA A 116 5.23 5.29 9.55
CA ALA A 116 4.61 4.42 10.54
C ALA A 116 5.31 3.07 10.67
N SER A 117 5.75 2.49 9.55
CA SER A 117 6.54 1.26 9.55
C SER A 117 7.89 1.48 10.24
N LEU A 118 8.61 2.56 9.95
CA LEU A 118 9.88 2.88 10.65
C LEU A 118 9.67 3.10 12.15
N GLY A 119 8.60 3.81 12.53
CA GLY A 119 8.27 4.05 13.94
C GLY A 119 7.80 2.81 14.70
N SER A 120 7.54 1.69 14.00
CA SER A 120 7.13 0.41 14.59
C SER A 120 8.28 -0.58 14.79
N VAL A 121 9.53 -0.14 14.59
CA VAL A 121 10.70 -0.99 14.87
C VAL A 121 10.70 -1.39 16.35
N GLY A 122 10.72 -2.70 16.61
CA GLY A 122 10.65 -3.27 17.96
C GLY A 122 9.24 -3.59 18.44
N VAL A 123 8.21 -3.43 17.61
CA VAL A 123 6.84 -3.87 17.90
C VAL A 123 6.74 -5.39 17.77
N ASP A 124 6.01 -6.03 18.68
CA ASP A 124 5.75 -7.47 18.66
C ASP A 124 4.79 -7.89 17.54
N GLY A 125 4.80 -9.18 17.20
CA GLY A 125 3.94 -9.76 16.18
C GLY A 125 2.45 -9.57 16.47
N LEU A 126 1.63 -9.67 15.42
CA LEU A 126 0.19 -9.47 15.51
C LEU A 126 -0.48 -10.43 16.50
N GLY A 127 0.00 -11.67 16.59
CA GLY A 127 -0.54 -12.66 17.53
C GLY A 127 -0.43 -12.20 18.99
N GLU A 128 0.72 -11.65 19.36
CA GLU A 128 1.00 -11.14 20.71
C GLU A 128 0.24 -9.84 20.99
N GLN A 129 0.11 -8.98 19.98
CA GLN A 129 -0.72 -7.78 20.03
C GLN A 129 -2.21 -8.11 20.23
N VAL A 130 -2.71 -9.22 19.69
CA VAL A 130 -4.12 -9.62 19.87
C VAL A 130 -4.31 -10.35 21.20
N SER A 131 -3.42 -11.29 21.55
CA SER A 131 -3.55 -12.09 22.78
C SER A 131 -3.44 -11.24 24.05
N SER A 132 -2.62 -10.20 24.04
CA SER A 132 -2.50 -9.24 25.15
C SER A 132 -3.75 -8.40 25.40
N ARG A 133 -4.72 -8.38 24.47
CA ARG A 133 -5.89 -7.48 24.52
C ARG A 133 -7.20 -8.14 24.93
N SER A 134 -7.20 -9.43 25.32
CA SER A 134 -8.42 -10.15 25.74
C SER A 134 -9.58 -9.90 24.75
N TRP A 135 -10.81 -9.65 25.22
CA TRP A 135 -11.99 -9.26 24.43
C TRP A 135 -11.82 -8.05 23.46
N TRP A 136 -10.90 -7.12 23.73
CA TRP A 136 -10.61 -6.00 22.83
C TRP A 136 -9.76 -6.40 21.61
N GLY A 137 -9.22 -7.62 21.58
CA GLY A 137 -8.49 -8.16 20.43
C GLY A 137 -9.34 -8.21 19.15
N LEU A 138 -10.64 -8.51 19.26
CA LEU A 138 -11.57 -8.49 18.13
C LEU A 138 -11.76 -7.08 17.56
N GLY A 139 -11.93 -6.08 18.43
CA GLY A 139 -12.02 -4.68 18.03
C GLY A 139 -10.74 -4.20 17.34
N TYR A 140 -9.58 -4.64 17.85
CA TYR A 140 -8.29 -4.35 17.24
C TYR A 140 -8.20 -4.91 15.81
N LEU A 141 -8.56 -6.19 15.61
CA LEU A 141 -8.58 -6.81 14.28
C LEU A 141 -9.56 -6.12 13.33
N ALA A 142 -10.75 -5.76 13.82
CA ALA A 142 -11.73 -5.03 13.04
C ALA A 142 -11.16 -3.68 12.55
N ILE A 143 -10.49 -2.91 13.42
CA ILE A 143 -9.83 -1.66 13.05
C ILE A 143 -8.77 -1.89 11.97
N LEU A 144 -7.97 -2.95 12.07
CA LEU A 144 -6.94 -3.25 11.07
C LEU A 144 -7.55 -3.57 9.70
N VAL A 145 -8.56 -4.43 9.65
CA VAL A 145 -9.23 -4.83 8.41
C VAL A 145 -10.00 -3.65 7.81
N THR A 146 -10.79 -2.93 8.60
CA THR A 146 -11.52 -1.75 8.12
C THR A 146 -10.55 -0.66 7.67
N GLY A 147 -9.47 -0.43 8.42
CA GLY A 147 -8.43 0.54 8.06
C GLY A 147 -7.75 0.19 6.74
N SER A 148 -7.39 -1.08 6.51
CA SER A 148 -6.78 -1.51 5.25
C SER A 148 -7.75 -1.40 4.08
N ILE A 149 -9.02 -1.77 4.26
CA ILE A 149 -10.07 -1.59 3.23
C ILE A 149 -10.25 -0.11 2.89
N LEU A 150 -10.32 0.78 3.89
CA LEU A 150 -10.49 2.21 3.67
C LEU A 150 -9.29 2.82 2.96
N ILE A 151 -8.07 2.50 3.38
CA ILE A 151 -6.86 3.00 2.70
C ILE A 151 -6.78 2.43 1.28
N TYR A 152 -7.05 1.13 1.11
CA TYR A 152 -7.10 0.53 -0.22
C TYR A 152 -8.11 1.24 -1.12
N ALA A 153 -9.30 1.54 -0.60
CA ALA A 153 -10.31 2.29 -1.32
C ALA A 153 -9.82 3.71 -1.66
N VAL A 154 -9.19 4.44 -0.74
CA VAL A 154 -8.63 5.77 -1.01
C VAL A 154 -7.53 5.72 -2.08
N LEU A 155 -6.73 4.66 -2.10
CA LEU A 155 -5.64 4.47 -3.06
C LEU A 155 -6.11 3.97 -4.43
N THR A 156 -7.25 3.31 -4.50
CA THR A 156 -7.79 2.72 -5.74
C THR A 156 -8.97 3.49 -6.33
N TYR A 157 -9.66 4.31 -5.55
CA TYR A 157 -10.71 5.21 -6.01
C TYR A 157 -10.24 6.66 -5.96
N ASP A 158 -10.39 7.37 -7.08
CA ASP A 158 -10.00 8.78 -7.17
C ASP A 158 -11.00 9.69 -6.44
N PHE A 159 -10.90 9.73 -5.12
CA PHE A 159 -11.72 10.63 -4.30
C PHE A 159 -11.37 12.10 -4.54
N ALA A 160 -10.10 12.39 -4.87
CA ALA A 160 -9.59 13.74 -5.09
C ALA A 160 -10.09 14.35 -6.40
N PHE A 161 -10.20 13.56 -7.48
CA PHE A 161 -10.75 14.06 -8.75
C PHE A 161 -12.24 14.40 -8.64
N ARG A 162 -13.02 13.66 -7.85
CA ARG A 162 -14.43 14.02 -7.59
C ARG A 162 -14.59 15.35 -6.86
N ILE A 163 -13.76 15.63 -5.85
CA ILE A 163 -13.85 16.90 -5.11
C ILE A 163 -13.46 18.07 -6.00
N ARG A 164 -12.43 17.92 -6.85
CA ARG A 164 -12.03 18.97 -7.79
C ARG A 164 -13.05 19.17 -8.91
N SER A 165 -13.56 18.10 -9.52
CA SER A 165 -14.64 18.16 -10.52
C SER A 165 -15.90 18.82 -9.98
N ARG A 166 -16.25 18.58 -8.71
CA ARG A 166 -17.40 19.20 -8.06
C ARG A 166 -17.22 20.70 -7.79
N ASN A 167 -15.99 21.16 -7.55
CA ASN A 167 -15.67 22.59 -7.42
C ASN A 167 -15.45 23.30 -8.76
N SER A 168 -15.23 22.56 -9.85
CA SER A 168 -15.10 23.11 -11.21
C SER A 168 -16.42 23.25 -11.97
N GLN A 169 -17.55 22.89 -11.35
CA GLN A 169 -18.89 23.17 -11.86
C GLN A 169 -19.45 24.39 -11.09
N PRO A 170 -19.13 25.64 -11.50
CA PRO A 170 -19.98 26.76 -11.15
C PRO A 170 -21.35 26.49 -11.79
N GLY A 171 -22.42 26.71 -11.04
CA GLY A 171 -23.77 26.25 -11.34
C GLY A 171 -24.19 26.33 -12.81
N GLN A 172 -24.85 25.27 -13.25
CA GLN A 172 -25.90 25.37 -14.26
C GLN A 172 -27.25 25.35 -13.54
#